data_AF-A0A963JCB0-F1
#
_entry.id   AF-A0A963JCB0-F1
#
_cell.length_a   1.000
_cell.length_b   1.000
_cell.length_c   1.000
_cell.angle_alpha   90.00
_cell.angle_beta   90.00
_cell.angle_gamma   90.00
#
_symmetry.space_group_name_H-M   'P 1'
#
loop_
_entity.id
_entity.type
_entity.pdbx_description
1 polymer ?
#
loop_
_entity_poly.entity_id
_entity_poly.type
_entity_poly.pdbx_seq_one_letter_code
_entity_poly.pdbx_strand_id
1 'polypeptide(L)'
;MVNFMGVKSVRELVQHVGLAEFLEQLVDAMDSDYRRWEQFDKSARHAIHSPIGVIELMPTSDGHLYCFKYVNGHPKNTAEGLLTVTAFGVLADVDTGYPLLVSELTLTTALRTAAMSVLAAHHLARQDSRTMALIGNGAQSEFQALAFYHLQGIRQLRLFDTDPGASAKLERNLTRLELPGLQIVRCASVHEAVRGSDIVTTVTADKRNATILRPEMIEPGMHLNAVGGDCPGKTELHPDILRRSDALVVVEYEPQSRIEGEIQQM
;
A
#
# COMPACT_ATOMS: atom_id res chain seq x y z
N MET A 1 5.62 -18.12 27.18
CA MET A 1 5.66 -18.87 25.91
C MET A 1 5.27 -17.88 24.83
N VAL A 2 6.10 -17.70 23.81
CA VAL A 2 5.87 -16.70 22.74
C VAL A 2 4.97 -17.32 21.69
N ASN A 3 3.89 -16.63 21.29
CA ASN A 3 3.02 -17.11 20.24
C ASN A 3 3.68 -16.93 18.87
N PHE A 4 3.38 -17.83 17.93
CA PHE A 4 3.86 -17.73 16.55
C PHE A 4 2.70 -17.82 15.56
N MET A 5 2.63 -16.86 14.64
CA MET A 5 1.67 -16.85 13.53
C MET A 5 2.39 -16.91 12.19
N GLY A 6 2.34 -18.06 11.53
CA GLY A 6 2.86 -18.21 10.17
C GLY A 6 1.84 -17.78 9.10
N VAL A 7 2.27 -17.79 7.83
CA VAL A 7 1.44 -17.46 6.66
C VAL A 7 0.15 -18.27 6.61
N LYS A 8 0.21 -19.56 6.96
CA LYS A 8 -0.96 -20.43 7.02
C LYS A 8 -1.99 -19.93 8.05
N SER A 9 -1.54 -19.55 9.24
CA SER A 9 -2.40 -19.06 10.34
C SER A 9 -3.08 -17.75 9.98
N VAL A 10 -2.35 -16.79 9.40
CA VAL A 10 -2.94 -15.51 8.94
C VAL A 10 -3.96 -15.76 7.83
N ARG A 11 -3.66 -16.64 6.87
CA ARG A 11 -4.61 -17.00 5.82
C ARG A 11 -5.89 -17.63 6.38
N GLU A 12 -5.76 -18.56 7.33
CA GLU A 12 -6.91 -19.19 8.00
C GLU A 12 -7.73 -18.18 8.79
N LEU A 13 -7.09 -17.22 9.45
CA LEU A 13 -7.76 -16.12 10.13
C LEU A 13 -8.56 -15.25 9.15
N VAL A 14 -7.95 -14.81 8.05
CA VAL A 14 -8.64 -14.01 7.02
C VAL A 14 -9.78 -14.79 6.38
N GLN A 15 -9.63 -16.10 6.17
CA GLN A 15 -10.70 -16.96 5.66
C GLN A 15 -11.85 -17.13 6.66
N HIS A 16 -11.54 -17.21 7.96
CA HIS A 16 -12.52 -17.36 9.02
C HIS A 16 -13.35 -16.08 9.23
N VAL A 17 -12.69 -14.92 9.25
CA VAL A 17 -13.35 -13.60 9.38
C VAL A 17 -14.02 -13.19 8.07
N GLY A 18 -13.45 -13.56 6.93
CA GLY A 18 -13.83 -13.03 5.62
C GLY A 18 -13.05 -11.77 5.29
N LEU A 19 -12.60 -11.64 4.03
CA LEU A 19 -11.66 -10.59 3.64
C LEU A 19 -12.23 -9.17 3.82
N ALA A 20 -13.49 -8.94 3.45
CA ALA A 20 -14.11 -7.62 3.55
C ALA A 20 -14.20 -7.15 5.01
N GLU A 21 -14.73 -8.01 5.88
CA GLU A 21 -14.84 -7.74 7.32
C GLU A 21 -13.45 -7.60 7.97
N PHE A 22 -12.47 -8.42 7.56
CA PHE A 22 -11.10 -8.29 8.04
C PHE A 22 -10.48 -6.94 7.69
N LEU A 23 -10.69 -6.46 6.45
CA LEU A 23 -10.19 -5.16 6.01
C LEU A 23 -10.89 -4.01 6.74
N GLU A 24 -12.20 -4.11 6.97
CA GLU A 24 -12.97 -3.12 7.73
C GLU A 24 -12.44 -3.01 9.16
N GLN A 25 -12.30 -4.14 9.87
CA GLN A 25 -11.73 -4.14 11.23
C GLN A 25 -10.29 -3.62 11.27
N LEU A 26 -9.49 -3.91 10.24
CA LEU A 26 -8.12 -3.39 10.14
C LEU A 26 -8.10 -1.88 9.92
N VAL A 27 -8.99 -1.35 9.07
CA VAL A 27 -9.15 0.10 8.85
C VAL A 27 -9.58 0.78 10.15
N ASP A 28 -10.56 0.23 10.86
CA ASP A 28 -11.05 0.79 12.13
C ASP A 28 -9.95 0.82 13.21
N ALA A 29 -9.19 -0.27 13.33
CA ALA A 29 -8.05 -0.34 14.25
C ALA A 29 -6.99 0.72 13.89
N MET A 30 -6.68 0.87 12.61
CA MET A 30 -5.72 1.86 12.13
C MET A 30 -6.23 3.29 12.35
N ASP A 31 -7.49 3.61 12.04
CA ASP A 31 -8.08 4.93 12.31
C ASP A 31 -8.02 5.28 13.80
N SER A 32 -8.36 4.31 14.67
CA SER A 32 -8.24 4.47 16.12
C SER A 32 -6.80 4.80 16.55
N ASP A 33 -5.81 4.12 15.96
CA ASP A 33 -4.39 4.38 16.24
C ASP A 33 -3.94 5.76 15.72
N TYR A 34 -4.34 6.16 14.51
CA TYR A 34 -4.03 7.50 13.99
C TYR A 34 -4.67 8.61 14.82
N ARG A 35 -5.84 8.40 15.43
CA ARG A 35 -6.46 9.39 16.34
C ARG A 35 -5.68 9.62 17.63
N ARG A 36 -4.85 8.65 18.04
CA ARG A 36 -3.97 8.74 19.22
C ARG A 36 -2.50 8.89 18.84
N TRP A 37 -2.22 9.44 17.66
CA TRP A 37 -0.87 9.60 17.09
C TRP A 37 0.20 10.11 18.07
N GLU A 38 -0.12 11.11 18.89
CA GLU A 38 0.80 11.73 19.85
C GLU A 38 1.23 10.79 21.00
N GLN A 39 0.50 9.69 21.24
CA GLN A 39 0.84 8.71 22.27
C GLN A 39 1.94 7.74 21.82
N PHE A 40 2.20 7.65 20.52
CA PHE A 40 3.23 6.76 19.99
C PHE A 40 4.62 7.38 20.08
N ASP A 41 5.58 6.60 20.57
CA ASP A 41 7.01 6.80 20.32
C ASP A 41 7.31 6.38 18.87
N LYS A 42 7.59 7.39 18.03
CA LYS A 42 7.71 7.26 16.58
C LYS A 42 9.15 7.51 16.16
N SER A 43 9.67 6.64 15.32
CA SER A 43 10.96 6.83 14.67
C SER A 43 10.85 6.59 13.17
N ALA A 44 11.67 7.29 12.38
CA ALA A 44 11.85 6.91 10.99
C ALA A 44 12.52 5.53 10.96
N ARG A 45 12.07 4.66 10.07
CA ARG A 45 12.63 3.30 9.95
C ARG A 45 14.14 3.33 9.68
N HIS A 46 14.85 2.36 10.22
CA HIS A 46 16.24 2.15 9.88
C HIS A 46 16.33 1.37 8.57
N ALA A 47 17.10 1.88 7.60
CA ALA A 47 17.27 1.28 6.29
C ALA A 47 18.75 0.99 5.99
N ILE A 48 19.03 -0.23 5.53
CA ILE A 48 20.35 -0.63 5.00
C ILE A 48 20.18 -0.90 3.51
N HIS A 49 20.73 0.01 2.69
CA HIS A 49 20.64 -0.08 1.24
C HIS A 49 21.70 -1.00 0.64
N SER A 50 21.31 -1.76 -0.38
CA SER A 50 22.19 -2.52 -1.25
C SER A 50 22.02 -2.05 -2.71
N PRO A 51 22.91 -2.45 -3.64
CA PRO A 51 22.78 -2.07 -5.05
C PRO A 51 21.44 -2.49 -5.68
N ILE A 52 20.85 -3.59 -5.22
CA ILE A 52 19.64 -4.18 -5.82
C ILE A 52 18.39 -4.09 -4.94
N GLY A 53 18.49 -3.54 -3.74
CA GLY A 53 17.37 -3.47 -2.81
C GLY A 53 17.65 -2.71 -1.52
N VAL A 54 16.84 -2.99 -0.52
CA VAL A 54 16.93 -2.43 0.84
C VAL A 54 16.39 -3.44 1.84
N ILE A 55 16.93 -3.41 3.06
CA ILE A 55 16.41 -4.12 4.23
C ILE A 55 16.17 -3.10 5.32
N GLU A 56 15.02 -3.21 6.00
CA GLU A 56 14.55 -2.17 6.91
C GLU A 56 13.99 -2.75 8.21
N LEU A 57 14.12 -1.96 9.28
CA LEU A 57 13.47 -2.20 10.56
C LEU A 57 12.56 -1.02 10.90
N MET A 58 11.29 -1.31 11.15
CA MET A 58 10.23 -0.33 11.40
C MET A 58 9.68 -0.49 12.83
N PRO A 59 10.30 0.10 13.86
CA PRO A 59 9.82 0.02 15.23
C PRO A 59 8.81 1.13 15.56
N THR A 60 7.89 0.85 16.48
CA THR A 60 7.04 1.84 17.15
C THR A 60 6.57 1.30 18.50
N SER A 61 6.16 2.19 19.40
CA SER A 61 5.60 1.83 20.71
C SER A 61 4.54 2.84 21.12
N ASP A 62 3.52 2.42 21.85
CA ASP A 62 2.57 3.32 22.53
C ASP A 62 2.82 3.44 24.03
N GLY A 63 3.96 2.92 24.50
CA GLY A 63 4.31 2.86 25.92
C GLY A 63 3.78 1.63 26.66
N HIS A 64 2.87 0.86 26.05
CA HIS A 64 2.39 -0.43 26.60
C HIS A 64 2.82 -1.61 25.73
N LEU A 65 2.68 -1.46 24.41
CA LEU A 65 3.10 -2.43 23.42
C LEU A 65 4.21 -1.85 22.55
N TYR A 66 5.27 -2.64 22.37
CA TYR A 66 6.32 -2.37 21.39
C TYR A 66 6.14 -3.32 20.21
N CYS A 67 6.25 -2.80 19.00
CA CYS A 67 6.31 -3.66 17.82
C CYS A 67 7.41 -3.25 16.87
N PHE A 68 7.90 -4.20 16.09
CA PHE A 68 8.73 -3.90 14.93
C PHE A 68 8.44 -4.84 13.78
N LYS A 69 8.69 -4.35 12.57
CA LYS A 69 8.68 -5.14 11.34
C LYS A 69 10.07 -5.16 10.71
N TYR A 70 10.56 -6.35 10.42
CA TYR A 70 11.60 -6.57 9.41
C TYR A 70 10.94 -6.63 8.04
N VAL A 71 11.49 -5.91 7.05
CA VAL A 71 11.00 -5.97 5.67
C VAL A 71 12.14 -5.75 4.68
N ASN A 72 12.07 -6.41 3.52
CA ASN A 72 12.95 -6.13 2.39
C ASN A 72 12.18 -5.51 1.22
N GLY A 73 12.87 -4.75 0.37
CA GLY A 73 12.38 -4.27 -0.92
C GLY A 73 13.38 -4.56 -2.03
N HIS A 74 13.13 -5.59 -2.84
CA HIS A 74 14.05 -6.06 -3.89
C HIS A 74 13.30 -6.33 -5.20
N PRO A 75 13.12 -5.33 -6.08
CA PRO A 75 12.33 -5.46 -7.30
C PRO A 75 12.76 -6.63 -8.21
N LYS A 76 14.07 -6.93 -8.26
CA LYS A 76 14.62 -8.02 -9.10
C LYS A 76 14.24 -9.43 -8.65
N ASN A 77 13.73 -9.62 -7.43
CA ASN A 77 13.44 -10.94 -6.88
C ASN A 77 12.47 -11.77 -7.72
N THR A 78 11.54 -11.11 -8.43
CA THR A 78 10.54 -11.79 -9.26
C THR A 78 11.15 -12.56 -10.43
N ALA A 79 12.31 -12.12 -10.94
CA ALA A 79 13.04 -12.84 -11.99
C ALA A 79 13.57 -14.20 -11.50
N GLU A 80 13.76 -14.37 -10.19
CA GLU A 80 14.25 -15.58 -9.53
C GLU A 80 13.12 -16.37 -8.84
N GLY A 81 11.85 -16.01 -9.06
CA GLY A 81 10.70 -16.64 -8.41
C GLY A 81 10.53 -16.28 -6.93
N LEU A 82 11.24 -15.27 -6.43
CA LEU A 82 11.13 -14.74 -5.08
C LEU A 82 10.19 -13.54 -5.03
N LEU A 83 9.65 -13.23 -3.85
CA LEU A 83 8.82 -12.05 -3.64
C LEU A 83 9.68 -10.78 -3.53
N THR A 84 9.22 -9.69 -4.15
CA THR A 84 9.85 -8.35 -4.02
C THR A 84 9.88 -7.88 -2.57
N VAL A 85 8.81 -8.17 -1.82
CA VAL A 85 8.62 -7.79 -0.42
C VAL A 85 8.34 -9.05 0.39
N THR A 86 9.17 -9.27 1.41
CA THR A 86 8.95 -10.24 2.48
C THR A 86 9.16 -9.56 3.81
N ALA A 87 8.37 -9.97 4.80
CA ALA A 87 8.40 -9.36 6.11
C ALA A 87 7.96 -10.35 7.20
N PHE A 88 8.44 -10.08 8.41
CA PHE A 88 7.98 -10.66 9.66
C PHE A 88 8.15 -9.60 10.76
N GLY A 89 7.55 -9.83 11.92
CA GLY A 89 7.68 -8.88 13.02
C GLY A 89 7.35 -9.47 14.36
N VAL A 90 7.50 -8.63 15.38
CA VAL A 90 7.27 -8.98 16.79
C VAL A 90 6.37 -7.94 17.42
N LEU A 91 5.47 -8.41 18.28
CA LEU A 91 4.76 -7.61 19.28
C LEU A 91 5.29 -8.01 20.66
N ALA A 92 5.65 -7.05 21.49
CA ALA A 92 6.22 -7.24 22.82
C ALA A 92 5.53 -6.35 23.85
N ASP A 93 5.55 -6.81 25.09
CA ASP A 93 5.12 -6.06 26.26
C ASP A 93 6.24 -5.09 26.68
N VAL A 94 5.93 -3.80 26.83
CA VAL A 94 6.94 -2.76 27.15
C VAL A 94 7.45 -2.90 28.58
N ASP A 95 6.57 -3.21 29.53
CA ASP A 95 6.91 -3.27 30.96
C ASP A 95 7.94 -4.36 31.27
N THR A 96 7.90 -5.47 30.53
CA THR A 96 8.79 -6.62 30.73
C THR A 96 9.81 -6.83 29.61
N GLY A 97 9.59 -6.22 28.44
CA GLY A 97 10.33 -6.50 27.21
C GLY A 97 10.05 -7.89 26.62
N TYR A 98 9.09 -8.65 27.16
CA TYR A 98 8.86 -10.02 26.73
C TYR A 98 8.08 -10.07 25.41
N PRO A 99 8.53 -10.83 24.40
CA PRO A 99 7.81 -10.96 23.15
C PRO A 99 6.52 -11.77 23.34
N LEU A 100 5.40 -11.21 22.89
CA LEU A 100 4.07 -11.81 22.96
C LEU A 100 3.75 -12.61 21.70
N LEU A 101 4.13 -12.07 20.54
CA LEU A 101 3.83 -12.64 19.23
C LEU A 101 5.00 -12.44 18.28
N VAL A 102 5.38 -13.49 17.56
CA VAL A 102 6.16 -13.41 16.33
C VAL A 102 5.24 -13.77 15.17
N SER A 103 5.10 -12.90 14.18
CA SER A 103 4.19 -13.11 13.05
C SER A 103 4.91 -12.98 11.71
N GLU A 104 4.48 -13.76 10.73
CA GLU A 104 4.65 -13.38 9.33
C GLU A 104 4.04 -11.98 9.14
N LEU A 105 4.67 -11.15 8.31
CA LEU A 105 4.10 -9.86 7.93
C LEU A 105 4.18 -9.61 6.43
N THR A 106 4.37 -10.65 5.63
CA THR A 106 4.38 -10.53 4.17
C THR A 106 2.95 -10.36 3.64
N LEU A 107 2.05 -11.25 4.02
CA LEU A 107 0.63 -11.13 3.70
C LEU A 107 0.01 -9.95 4.46
N THR A 108 0.33 -9.84 5.75
CA THR A 108 -0.11 -8.71 6.59
C THR A 108 0.35 -7.36 6.02
N THR A 109 1.55 -7.26 5.43
CA THR A 109 2.00 -6.02 4.76
C THR A 109 1.10 -5.67 3.59
N ALA A 110 0.66 -6.65 2.77
CA ALA A 110 -0.24 -6.35 1.66
C ALA A 110 -1.63 -5.91 2.14
N LEU A 111 -2.16 -6.56 3.19
CA LEU A 111 -3.44 -6.21 3.81
C LEU A 111 -3.41 -4.80 4.43
N ARG A 112 -2.43 -4.51 5.29
CA ARG A 112 -2.32 -3.20 5.96
C ARG A 112 -2.02 -2.06 4.99
N THR A 113 -1.27 -2.31 3.92
CA THR A 113 -1.01 -1.27 2.90
C THR A 113 -2.31 -0.93 2.16
N ALA A 114 -3.14 -1.92 1.83
CA ALA A 114 -4.46 -1.68 1.23
C ALA A 114 -5.45 -1.01 2.20
N ALA A 115 -5.44 -1.40 3.47
CA ALA A 115 -6.21 -0.76 4.53
C ALA A 115 -5.81 0.72 4.72
N MET A 116 -4.51 1.03 4.75
CA MET A 116 -4.04 2.42 4.84
C MET A 116 -4.49 3.25 3.63
N SER A 117 -4.35 2.71 2.41
CA SER A 117 -4.79 3.39 1.19
C SER A 117 -6.27 3.76 1.25
N VAL A 118 -7.12 2.83 1.69
CA VAL A 118 -8.56 3.07 1.70
C VAL A 118 -8.99 3.96 2.87
N LEU A 119 -8.32 3.86 4.03
CA LEU A 119 -8.48 4.82 5.13
C LEU A 119 -8.19 6.24 4.67
N ALA A 120 -7.06 6.46 3.97
CA ALA A 120 -6.75 7.76 3.40
C ALA A 120 -7.82 8.21 2.38
N ALA A 121 -8.26 7.31 1.51
CA ALA A 121 -9.30 7.60 0.53
C ALA A 121 -10.67 7.93 1.16
N HIS A 122 -11.04 7.32 2.31
CA HIS A 122 -12.26 7.66 3.03
C HIS A 122 -12.31 9.15 3.41
N HIS A 123 -11.16 9.69 3.81
CA HIS A 123 -11.05 11.08 4.24
C HIS A 123 -10.78 12.07 3.10
N LEU A 124 -10.10 11.63 2.03
CA LEU A 124 -9.52 12.51 1.02
C LEU A 124 -10.14 12.38 -0.37
N ALA A 125 -10.69 11.21 -0.72
CA ALA A 125 -11.32 11.01 -2.01
C ALA A 125 -12.78 11.49 -2.00
N ARG A 126 -13.33 11.77 -3.18
CA ARG A 126 -14.75 12.08 -3.31
C ARG A 126 -15.59 10.86 -2.95
N GLN A 127 -16.67 11.07 -2.20
CA GLN A 127 -17.56 9.99 -1.73
C GLN A 127 -18.30 9.27 -2.88
N ASP A 128 -18.43 9.94 -4.03
CA ASP A 128 -19.05 9.40 -5.24
C ASP A 128 -18.05 8.70 -6.18
N SER A 129 -16.79 8.50 -5.76
CA SER A 129 -15.78 7.79 -6.56
C SER A 129 -16.25 6.38 -6.95
N ARG A 130 -16.15 6.02 -8.24
CA ARG A 130 -16.54 4.71 -8.77
C ARG A 130 -15.48 4.07 -9.67
N THR A 131 -14.60 4.87 -10.26
CA THR A 131 -13.57 4.40 -11.19
C THR A 131 -12.19 4.59 -10.58
N MET A 132 -11.41 3.52 -10.51
CA MET A 132 -10.03 3.55 -10.08
C MET A 132 -9.09 3.05 -11.18
N ALA A 133 -8.06 3.84 -11.49
CA ALA A 133 -6.90 3.37 -12.23
C ALA A 133 -5.91 2.70 -11.28
N LEU A 134 -5.40 1.52 -11.66
CA LEU A 134 -4.44 0.76 -10.88
C LEU A 134 -3.20 0.49 -11.73
N ILE A 135 -2.14 1.25 -11.44
CA ILE A 135 -0.89 1.26 -12.19
C ILE A 135 0.18 0.46 -11.44
N GLY A 136 0.68 -0.58 -12.09
CA GLY A 136 1.42 -1.65 -11.42
C GLY A 136 0.46 -2.72 -10.93
N ASN A 137 0.55 -3.92 -11.49
CA ASN A 137 -0.38 -5.02 -11.24
C ASN A 137 0.32 -6.24 -10.62
N GLY A 138 1.37 -5.96 -9.84
CA GLY A 138 2.14 -6.94 -9.07
C GLY A 138 1.44 -7.40 -7.79
N ALA A 139 2.23 -7.72 -6.76
CA ALA A 139 1.75 -8.39 -5.53
C ALA A 139 0.76 -7.57 -4.69
N GLN A 140 0.80 -6.23 -4.76
CA GLN A 140 -0.09 -5.36 -3.98
C GLN A 140 -1.46 -5.17 -4.64
N SER A 141 -1.56 -5.43 -5.95
CA SER A 141 -2.67 -4.95 -6.76
C SER A 141 -4.02 -5.59 -6.43
N GLU A 142 -4.06 -6.89 -6.16
CA GLU A 142 -5.28 -7.58 -5.71
C GLU A 142 -5.81 -6.97 -4.40
N PHE A 143 -4.92 -6.69 -3.44
CA PHE A 143 -5.31 -6.16 -2.13
C PHE A 143 -5.86 -4.74 -2.25
N GLN A 144 -5.19 -3.88 -3.02
CA GLN A 144 -5.69 -2.54 -3.33
C GLN A 144 -7.06 -2.61 -4.01
N ALA A 145 -7.20 -3.40 -5.07
CA ALA A 145 -8.46 -3.57 -5.79
C ALA A 145 -9.61 -4.00 -4.85
N LEU A 146 -9.36 -4.99 -3.99
CA LEU A 146 -10.37 -5.53 -3.08
C LEU A 146 -10.73 -4.55 -1.96
N ALA A 147 -9.77 -3.86 -1.36
CA ALA A 147 -10.04 -2.86 -0.33
C ALA A 147 -10.89 -1.70 -0.88
N PHE A 148 -10.53 -1.16 -2.04
CA PHE A 148 -11.31 -0.09 -2.68
C PHE A 148 -12.68 -0.56 -3.19
N TYR A 149 -12.79 -1.81 -3.65
CA TYR A 149 -14.09 -2.40 -4.04
C TYR A 149 -15.05 -2.52 -2.84
N HIS A 150 -14.55 -3.10 -1.73
CA HIS A 150 -15.38 -3.39 -0.56
C HIS A 150 -15.68 -2.13 0.26
N LEU A 151 -14.70 -1.25 0.45
CA LEU A 151 -14.79 -0.17 1.43
C LEU A 151 -14.96 1.22 0.79
N GLN A 152 -14.50 1.46 -0.44
CA GLN A 152 -14.63 2.78 -1.12
C GLN A 152 -15.72 2.81 -2.21
N GLY A 153 -16.39 1.68 -2.47
CA GLY A 153 -17.46 1.62 -3.48
C GLY A 153 -16.97 1.66 -4.94
N ILE A 154 -15.69 1.38 -5.21
CA ILE A 154 -15.16 1.28 -6.58
C ILE A 154 -15.85 0.13 -7.33
N ARG A 155 -16.29 0.40 -8.56
CA ARG A 155 -16.98 -0.55 -9.45
C ARG A 155 -16.35 -0.66 -10.82
N GLN A 156 -15.39 0.20 -11.16
CA GLN A 156 -14.59 0.05 -12.37
C GLN A 156 -13.10 0.12 -12.04
N LEU A 157 -12.33 -0.88 -12.48
CA LEU A 157 -10.88 -0.92 -12.41
C LEU A 157 -10.29 -0.78 -13.81
N ARG A 158 -9.37 0.18 -13.96
CA ARG A 158 -8.60 0.42 -15.19
C ARG A 158 -7.16 0.03 -14.94
N LEU A 159 -6.76 -1.11 -15.50
CA LEU A 159 -5.50 -1.78 -15.18
C LEU A 159 -4.43 -1.42 -16.20
N PHE A 160 -3.23 -1.09 -15.72
CA PHE A 160 -2.05 -1.01 -16.56
C PHE A 160 -0.80 -1.51 -15.81
N ASP A 161 -0.03 -2.33 -16.48
CA ASP A 161 1.33 -2.70 -16.12
C ASP A 161 2.18 -2.78 -17.39
N THR A 162 3.48 -2.51 -17.26
CA THR A 162 4.46 -2.74 -18.33
C THR A 162 4.59 -4.22 -18.70
N ASP A 163 4.36 -5.12 -17.75
CA ASP A 163 4.16 -6.55 -18.00
C ASP A 163 2.66 -6.84 -18.20
N PRO A 164 2.19 -7.07 -19.44
CA PRO A 164 0.78 -7.40 -19.69
C PRO A 164 0.33 -8.69 -18.99
N GLY A 165 1.27 -9.59 -18.66
CA GLY A 165 1.01 -10.79 -17.87
C GLY A 165 0.55 -10.47 -16.45
N ALA A 166 1.05 -9.39 -15.84
CA ALA A 166 0.65 -8.94 -14.51
C ALA A 166 -0.80 -8.43 -14.50
N SER A 167 -1.20 -7.59 -15.47
CA SER A 167 -2.59 -7.15 -15.63
C SER A 167 -3.54 -8.33 -15.91
N ALA A 168 -3.13 -9.27 -16.76
CA ALA A 168 -3.91 -10.48 -17.04
C ALA A 168 -4.04 -11.40 -15.81
N LYS A 169 -3.01 -11.49 -14.97
CA LYS A 169 -3.06 -12.20 -13.68
C LYS A 169 -4.07 -11.54 -12.74
N LEU A 170 -4.01 -10.22 -12.58
CA LEU A 170 -4.92 -9.48 -11.70
C LEU A 170 -6.37 -9.64 -12.15
N GLU A 171 -6.66 -9.41 -13.43
CA GLU A 171 -8.00 -9.60 -14.00
C GLU A 171 -8.52 -11.03 -13.75
N ARG A 172 -7.72 -12.06 -14.05
CA ARG A 172 -8.11 -13.45 -13.79
C ARG A 172 -8.41 -13.71 -12.32
N ASN A 173 -7.59 -13.19 -11.41
CA ASN A 173 -7.77 -13.39 -9.97
C ASN A 173 -9.06 -12.72 -9.49
N LEU A 174 -9.34 -11.49 -9.90
CA LEU A 174 -10.54 -10.76 -9.50
C LEU A 174 -11.82 -11.35 -10.12
N THR A 175 -11.78 -11.77 -11.39
CA THR A 175 -12.93 -12.41 -12.05
C THR A 175 -13.34 -13.71 -11.36
N ARG A 176 -12.38 -14.47 -10.80
CA ARG A 176 -12.66 -15.68 -10.03
C ARG A 176 -13.36 -15.44 -8.70
N LEU A 177 -13.34 -14.20 -8.19
CA LEU A 177 -14.01 -13.83 -6.95
C LEU A 177 -15.48 -13.42 -7.16
N GLU A 178 -15.95 -13.37 -8.42
CA GLU A 178 -17.35 -13.10 -8.78
C GLU A 178 -17.92 -11.81 -8.13
N LEU A 179 -17.09 -10.76 -8.06
CA LEU A 179 -17.42 -9.50 -7.40
C LEU A 179 -18.55 -8.76 -8.14
N PRO A 180 -19.78 -8.67 -7.58
CA PRO A 180 -20.91 -8.13 -8.30
C PRO A 180 -20.70 -6.67 -8.72
N GLY A 181 -21.01 -6.39 -9.99
CA GLY A 181 -20.93 -5.05 -10.57
C GLY A 181 -19.50 -4.52 -10.78
N LEU A 182 -18.46 -5.32 -10.53
CA LEU A 182 -17.08 -4.92 -10.84
C LEU A 182 -16.81 -5.08 -12.33
N GLN A 183 -16.43 -3.99 -12.98
CA GLN A 183 -15.91 -3.96 -14.34
C GLN A 183 -14.39 -3.83 -14.32
N ILE A 184 -13.71 -4.63 -15.13
CA ILE A 184 -12.25 -4.59 -15.26
C ILE A 184 -11.90 -4.29 -16.70
N VAL A 185 -11.05 -3.29 -16.91
CA VAL A 185 -10.58 -2.86 -18.23
C VAL A 185 -9.07 -2.86 -18.23
N ARG A 186 -8.44 -3.63 -19.12
CA ARG A 186 -7.00 -3.52 -19.38
C ARG A 186 -6.75 -2.39 -20.36
N CYS A 187 -5.91 -1.45 -19.99
CA CYS A 187 -5.54 -0.30 -20.81
C CYS A 187 -4.17 -0.54 -21.47
N ALA A 188 -3.91 0.15 -22.59
CA ALA A 188 -2.66 0.05 -23.33
C ALA A 188 -1.57 1.04 -22.85
N SER A 189 -1.92 1.98 -21.96
CA SER A 189 -0.98 2.95 -21.40
C SER A 189 -1.46 3.48 -20.04
N VAL A 190 -0.55 4.06 -19.25
CA VAL A 190 -0.90 4.81 -18.03
C VAL A 190 -1.91 5.92 -18.35
N HIS A 191 -1.67 6.70 -19.42
CA HIS A 191 -2.54 7.81 -19.80
C HIS A 191 -3.97 7.35 -20.12
N GLU A 192 -4.12 6.19 -20.76
CA GLU A 192 -5.44 5.60 -21.00
C GLU A 192 -6.08 5.11 -19.69
N ALA A 193 -5.32 4.48 -18.80
CA ALA A 193 -5.84 3.97 -17.54
C ALA A 193 -6.37 5.10 -16.65
N VAL A 194 -5.62 6.21 -16.51
CA VAL A 194 -5.97 7.30 -15.58
C VAL A 194 -7.07 8.21 -16.07
N ARG A 195 -7.27 8.34 -17.40
CA ARG A 195 -8.29 9.22 -17.98
C ARG A 195 -9.67 8.95 -17.41
N GLY A 196 -10.30 9.97 -16.83
CA GLY A 196 -11.62 9.89 -16.21
C GLY A 196 -11.71 8.98 -14.98
N SER A 197 -10.60 8.63 -14.34
CA SER A 197 -10.61 7.91 -13.06
C SER A 197 -10.83 8.88 -11.91
N ASP A 198 -11.59 8.47 -10.90
CA ASP A 198 -11.77 9.26 -9.67
C ASP A 198 -10.58 9.07 -8.73
N ILE A 199 -10.02 7.85 -8.74
CA ILE A 199 -8.87 7.46 -7.91
C ILE A 199 -7.77 6.87 -8.81
N VAL A 200 -6.52 7.22 -8.54
CA VAL A 200 -5.37 6.57 -9.18
C VAL A 200 -4.48 5.98 -8.08
N THR A 201 -4.32 4.66 -8.08
CA THR A 201 -3.36 3.97 -7.21
C THR A 201 -2.14 3.58 -8.04
N THR A 202 -0.95 4.02 -7.60
CA THR A 202 0.34 3.59 -8.18
C THR A 202 1.06 2.67 -7.20
N VAL A 203 1.39 1.47 -7.67
CA VAL A 203 2.08 0.41 -6.90
C VAL A 203 3.14 -0.27 -7.79
N THR A 204 3.87 0.52 -8.56
CA THR A 204 4.95 0.02 -9.42
C THR A 204 6.23 -0.26 -8.62
N ALA A 205 7.09 -1.11 -9.15
CA ALA A 205 8.33 -1.52 -8.48
C ALA A 205 9.54 -1.23 -9.37
N ASP A 206 9.99 0.03 -9.35
CA ASP A 206 11.16 0.49 -10.10
C ASP A 206 12.05 1.35 -9.20
N LYS A 207 13.32 0.97 -9.00
CA LYS A 207 14.23 1.66 -8.05
C LYS A 207 14.90 2.86 -8.73
N ARG A 208 14.09 3.84 -9.14
CA ARG A 208 14.51 5.11 -9.73
C ARG A 208 13.45 6.20 -9.55
N ASN A 209 13.83 7.45 -9.82
CA ASN A 209 12.90 8.58 -9.88
C ASN A 209 12.06 8.51 -11.17
N ALA A 210 10.96 7.76 -11.13
CA ALA A 210 10.05 7.62 -12.26
C ALA A 210 9.00 8.74 -12.27
N THR A 211 8.45 9.01 -13.45
CA THR A 211 7.36 9.96 -13.68
C THR A 211 6.19 9.23 -14.31
N ILE A 212 5.68 8.24 -13.57
CA ILE A 212 4.57 7.38 -13.98
C ILE A 212 3.34 8.25 -14.23
N LEU A 213 3.02 9.14 -13.29
CA LEU A 213 2.01 10.19 -13.47
C LEU A 213 2.68 11.52 -13.78
N ARG A 214 2.07 12.27 -14.70
CA ARG A 214 2.51 13.60 -15.12
C ARG A 214 1.39 14.63 -14.92
N PRO A 215 1.70 15.93 -14.78
CA PRO A 215 0.70 16.96 -14.47
C PRO A 215 -0.49 16.98 -15.45
N GLU A 216 -0.25 16.74 -16.73
CA GLU A 216 -1.27 16.69 -17.79
C GLU A 216 -2.25 15.52 -17.67
N MET A 217 -1.98 14.56 -16.78
CA MET A 217 -2.86 13.42 -16.50
C MET A 217 -3.82 13.67 -15.34
N ILE A 218 -3.63 14.75 -14.58
CA ILE A 218 -4.40 15.02 -13.36
C ILE A 218 -5.63 15.85 -13.69
N GLU A 219 -6.80 15.28 -13.45
CA GLU A 219 -8.10 15.92 -13.61
C GLU A 219 -8.63 16.45 -12.26
N PRO A 220 -9.47 17.50 -12.24
CA PRO A 220 -10.04 18.02 -11.01
C PRO A 220 -10.81 16.97 -10.22
N GLY A 221 -10.60 16.95 -8.90
CA GLY A 221 -11.29 16.02 -7.99
C GLY A 221 -10.73 14.59 -7.98
N MET A 222 -9.61 14.33 -8.65
CA MET A 222 -8.87 13.07 -8.53
C MET A 222 -8.21 12.92 -7.16
N HIS A 223 -8.28 11.71 -6.59
CA HIS A 223 -7.46 11.30 -5.45
C HIS A 223 -6.31 10.41 -5.94
N LEU A 224 -5.08 10.74 -5.55
CA LEU A 224 -3.89 9.96 -5.88
C LEU A 224 -3.42 9.19 -4.65
N ASN A 225 -3.39 7.88 -4.77
CA ASN A 225 -2.84 6.96 -3.77
C ASN A 225 -1.48 6.45 -4.25
N ALA A 226 -0.43 7.22 -3.95
CA ALA A 226 0.94 6.96 -4.38
C ALA A 226 1.67 6.05 -3.37
N VAL A 227 1.69 4.74 -3.64
CA VAL A 227 2.17 3.72 -2.70
C VAL A 227 3.52 3.14 -3.13
N GLY A 228 3.81 3.10 -4.43
CA GLY A 228 5.02 2.49 -4.96
C GLY A 228 6.27 3.28 -4.60
N GLY A 229 6.28 4.61 -4.63
CA GLY A 229 7.43 5.44 -4.23
C GLY A 229 7.70 5.37 -2.72
N ASP A 230 8.72 4.62 -2.31
CA ASP A 230 8.90 4.20 -0.91
C ASP A 230 10.34 4.21 -0.40
N CYS A 231 11.31 4.78 -1.12
CA CYS A 231 12.68 4.93 -0.61
C CYS A 231 13.40 6.10 -1.30
N PRO A 232 14.57 6.54 -0.79
CA PRO A 232 15.30 7.64 -1.39
C PRO A 232 15.67 7.33 -2.85
N GLY A 233 15.35 8.25 -3.75
CA GLY A 233 15.57 8.11 -5.18
C GLY A 233 14.58 7.18 -5.90
N LYS A 234 13.45 6.83 -5.25
CA LYS A 234 12.38 6.01 -5.83
C LYS A 234 11.03 6.74 -5.70
N THR A 235 10.55 7.27 -6.82
CA THR A 235 9.32 8.06 -6.92
C THR A 235 8.51 7.62 -8.13
N GLU A 236 7.20 7.88 -8.12
CA GLU A 236 6.25 7.59 -9.20
C GLU A 236 5.58 8.83 -9.77
N LEU A 237 5.53 9.94 -9.01
CA LEU A 237 4.87 11.17 -9.41
C LEU A 237 5.89 12.19 -9.92
N HIS A 238 5.52 12.89 -11.00
CA HIS A 238 6.22 14.12 -11.37
C HIS A 238 6.08 15.17 -10.25
N PRO A 239 7.15 15.90 -9.88
CA PRO A 239 7.11 16.79 -8.72
C PRO A 239 6.12 17.95 -8.86
N ASP A 240 5.84 18.39 -10.10
CA ASP A 240 4.86 19.44 -10.35
C ASP A 240 3.42 19.01 -10.03
N ILE A 241 3.12 17.71 -9.86
CA ILE A 241 1.85 17.25 -9.30
C ILE A 241 1.72 17.67 -7.83
N LEU A 242 2.81 17.55 -7.07
CA LEU A 242 2.86 17.90 -5.64
C LEU A 242 2.85 19.42 -5.43
N ARG A 243 3.31 20.19 -6.41
CA ARG A 243 3.42 21.66 -6.36
C ARG A 243 2.20 22.37 -6.90
N ARG A 244 1.17 21.66 -7.38
CA ARG A 244 -0.05 22.30 -7.86
C ARG A 244 -0.69 23.10 -6.72
N SER A 245 -1.21 24.27 -7.03
CA SER A 245 -1.88 25.13 -6.03
C SER A 245 -3.16 24.52 -5.46
N ASP A 246 -3.75 23.54 -6.14
CA ASP A 246 -4.95 22.81 -5.75
C ASP A 246 -4.65 21.42 -5.14
N ALA A 247 -3.37 21.05 -4.99
CA ALA A 247 -2.99 19.78 -4.40
C ALA A 247 -2.99 19.85 -2.86
N LEU A 248 -3.71 18.93 -2.22
CA LEU A 248 -3.56 18.63 -0.80
C LEU A 248 -2.66 17.40 -0.66
N VAL A 249 -1.46 17.59 -0.13
CA VAL A 249 -0.51 16.50 0.11
C VAL A 249 -0.61 16.06 1.56
N VAL A 250 -0.98 14.80 1.76
CA VAL A 250 -1.08 14.15 3.07
C VAL A 250 -0.07 13.01 3.11
N VAL A 251 0.62 12.87 4.24
CA VAL A 251 1.63 11.83 4.47
C VAL A 251 1.35 11.12 5.79
N GLU A 252 1.96 9.95 5.97
CA GLU A 252 1.96 9.23 7.25
C GLU A 252 2.90 9.97 8.25
N TYR A 253 4.09 9.43 8.52
CA TYR A 253 5.07 10.09 9.37
C TYR A 253 5.96 11.03 8.55
N GLU A 254 5.66 12.33 8.61
CA GLU A 254 6.33 13.37 7.79
C GLU A 254 7.86 13.27 7.78
N PRO A 255 8.57 13.15 8.92
CA PRO A 255 10.04 13.09 8.92
C PRO A 255 10.60 11.95 8.05
N GLN A 256 9.89 10.82 7.99
CA GLN A 256 10.26 9.70 7.12
C GLN A 256 9.84 9.96 5.67
N SER A 257 8.61 10.43 5.45
CA SER A 257 8.09 10.69 4.09
C SER A 257 8.90 11.76 3.34
N ARG A 258 9.49 12.74 4.04
CA ARG A 258 10.41 13.73 3.45
C ARG A 258 11.67 13.11 2.84
N ILE A 259 12.07 11.94 3.31
CA ILE A 259 13.28 11.24 2.85
C ILE A 259 12.92 10.20 1.78
N GLU A 260 11.78 9.54 1.92
CA GLU A 260 11.48 8.31 1.16
C GLU A 260 10.28 8.41 0.22
N GLY A 261 9.32 9.30 0.51
CA GLY A 261 8.09 9.42 -0.26
C GLY A 261 8.24 10.34 -1.46
N GLU A 262 7.13 10.60 -2.15
CA GLU A 262 7.08 11.52 -3.30
C GLU A 262 7.57 12.93 -2.95
N ILE A 263 7.32 13.37 -1.72
CA ILE A 263 7.68 14.69 -1.21
C ILE A 263 9.19 14.90 -0.98
N GLN A 264 10.02 13.88 -1.19
CA GLN A 264 11.49 14.06 -1.26
C GLN A 264 11.92 14.98 -2.42
N GLN A 265 11.00 15.27 -3.34
CA GLN A 265 11.19 16.16 -4.49
C GLN A 265 10.76 17.63 -4.20
N MET A 266 10.30 17.92 -2.97
CA MET A 266 9.85 19.25 -2.54
C MET A 266 10.93 20.02 -1.80
#